data_AF-A0A7W1TGA4-F1
#
_entry.id   AF-A0A7W1TGA4-F1
#
_cell.length_a   1.000
_cell.length_b   1.000
_cell.length_c   1.000
_cell.angle_alpha   90.00
_cell.angle_beta   90.00
_cell.angle_gamma   90.00
#
_symmetry.space_group_name_H-M   'P 1'
#
loop_
_entity.id
_entity.type
_entity.pdbx_description
1 polymer ?
#
loop_
_entity_poly.entity_id
_entity_poly.type
_entity_poly.pdbx_seq_one_letter_code
_entity_poly.pdbx_strand_id
1 'polypeptide(L)'
;MSDATSDQHVDELLEQQIAAVVAGAPSEAEGRALNARLRHDPAARRLYIEHLMLHGQLQWELAQPGRVSGGLPVPPARDSGTSRGTDSAAHRRQVA
;
A
#
# COMPACT_ATOMS: atom_id res chain seq x y z
N MET A 1 15.74 27.55 -28.90
CA MET A 1 14.71 26.50 -28.65
C MET A 1 15.38 25.26 -28.05
N SER A 2 16.23 25.41 -27.01
CA SER A 2 17.07 24.31 -26.50
C SER A 2 16.88 24.05 -25.00
N ASP A 3 16.11 24.87 -24.30
CA ASP A 3 15.94 24.76 -22.84
C ASP A 3 14.93 23.67 -22.44
N ALA A 4 13.80 23.56 -23.16
CA ALA A 4 12.73 22.60 -22.82
C ALA A 4 13.16 21.13 -22.90
N THR A 5 14.04 20.78 -23.83
CA THR A 5 14.56 19.40 -23.97
C THR A 5 15.59 19.09 -22.89
N SER A 6 16.33 20.10 -22.39
CA SER A 6 17.27 19.94 -21.29
C SER A 6 16.55 19.68 -19.98
N ASP A 7 15.48 20.43 -19.72
CA ASP A 7 14.67 20.28 -18.51
C ASP A 7 13.99 18.91 -18.46
N GLN A 8 13.44 18.44 -19.58
CA GLN A 8 12.86 17.09 -19.67
C GLN A 8 13.87 15.98 -19.37
N HIS A 9 15.09 16.10 -19.89
CA HIS A 9 16.12 15.10 -19.66
C HIS A 9 16.56 15.04 -18.17
N VAL A 10 16.54 16.18 -17.49
CA VAL A 10 16.85 16.29 -16.06
C VAL A 10 15.75 15.69 -15.18
N ASP A 11 14.50 15.76 -15.62
CA ASP A 11 13.35 15.15 -14.94
C ASP A 11 13.30 13.63 -15.15
N GLU A 12 13.54 13.16 -16.38
CA GLU A 12 13.65 11.72 -16.69
C GLU A 12 14.78 11.05 -15.88
N LEU A 13 15.93 11.72 -15.76
CA LEU A 13 17.06 11.21 -14.97
C LEU A 13 16.72 11.13 -13.47
N LEU A 14 15.97 12.11 -12.95
CA LEU A 14 15.51 12.10 -11.56
C LEU A 14 14.57 10.91 -11.31
N GLU A 15 13.60 10.70 -12.19
CA GLU A 15 12.66 9.59 -12.09
C GLU A 15 13.37 8.24 -12.11
N GLN A 16 14.35 8.05 -13.01
CA GLN A 16 15.16 6.83 -13.07
C GLN A 16 15.95 6.57 -11.78
N GLN A 17 16.57 7.61 -11.21
CA GLN A 17 17.29 7.49 -9.93
C GLN A 17 16.36 7.16 -8.76
N ILE A 18 15.18 7.77 -8.72
CA ILE A 18 14.15 7.45 -7.72
C ILE A 18 13.72 5.99 -7.87
N ALA A 19 13.43 5.53 -9.09
CA ALA A 19 13.03 4.16 -9.35
C ALA A 19 14.11 3.14 -8.94
N ALA A 20 15.39 3.41 -9.25
CA ALA A 20 16.51 2.54 -8.87
C ALA A 20 16.66 2.42 -7.34
N VAL A 21 16.50 3.53 -6.62
CA VAL A 21 16.54 3.55 -5.14
C VAL A 21 15.36 2.79 -4.55
N VAL A 22 14.15 3.00 -5.06
CA VAL A 22 12.93 2.31 -4.59
C VAL A 22 13.00 0.81 -4.87
N ALA A 23 13.56 0.41 -6.00
CA ALA A 23 13.79 -1.00 -6.36
C ALA A 23 14.89 -1.67 -5.52
N GLY A 24 15.63 -0.91 -4.68
CA GLY A 24 16.67 -1.44 -3.80
C GLY A 24 17.98 -1.79 -4.51
N ALA A 25 18.19 -1.29 -5.75
CA ALA A 25 19.39 -1.54 -6.53
C ALA A 25 20.07 -0.26 -7.06
N PRO A 26 20.18 0.85 -6.28
CA PRO A 26 20.91 2.02 -6.75
C PRO A 26 22.41 1.76 -6.71
N SER A 27 23.14 2.28 -7.70
CA SER A 27 24.58 2.49 -7.55
C SER A 27 24.85 3.52 -6.45
N GLU A 28 26.03 3.47 -5.83
CA GLU A 28 26.41 4.48 -4.83
C GLU A 28 26.42 5.90 -5.39
N ALA A 29 26.77 6.05 -6.68
CA ALA A 29 26.80 7.33 -7.35
C ALA A 29 25.37 7.91 -7.49
N GLU A 30 24.40 7.08 -7.90
CA GLU A 30 22.99 7.46 -7.99
C GLU A 30 22.42 7.82 -6.63
N GLY A 31 22.72 7.02 -5.59
CA GLY A 31 22.28 7.29 -4.23
C GLY A 31 22.80 8.63 -3.69
N ARG A 32 24.09 8.94 -3.93
CA ARG A 32 24.68 10.23 -3.53
C ARG A 32 24.09 11.41 -4.32
N ALA A 33 23.91 11.26 -5.63
CA ALA A 33 23.35 12.31 -6.49
C ALA A 33 21.91 12.63 -6.11
N LEU A 34 21.07 11.61 -5.90
CA LEU A 34 19.69 11.78 -5.45
C LEU A 34 19.66 12.46 -4.07
N ASN A 35 20.46 11.99 -3.10
CA ASN A 35 20.49 12.58 -1.76
C ASN A 35 20.87 14.07 -1.79
N ALA A 36 21.88 14.44 -2.59
CA ALA A 36 22.28 15.82 -2.77
C ALA A 36 21.13 16.67 -3.34
N ARG A 37 20.45 16.18 -4.39
CA ARG A 37 19.31 16.90 -5.00
C ARG A 37 18.15 17.05 -4.03
N LEU A 38 17.79 15.98 -3.32
CA LEU A 38 16.69 16.01 -2.34
C LEU A 38 16.92 17.00 -1.20
N ARG A 39 18.15 17.36 -0.84
CA ARG A 39 18.41 18.39 0.19
C ARG A 39 18.02 19.79 -0.27
N HIS A 40 18.18 20.10 -1.55
CA HIS A 40 18.09 21.46 -2.07
C HIS A 40 16.85 21.70 -2.95
N ASP A 41 16.22 20.65 -3.47
CA ASP A 41 15.08 20.73 -4.39
C ASP A 41 13.78 20.21 -3.73
N PRO A 42 12.84 21.10 -3.34
CA PRO A 42 11.55 20.71 -2.79
C PRO A 42 10.64 19.96 -3.76
N ALA A 43 10.77 20.18 -5.08
CA ALA A 43 9.97 19.47 -6.07
C ALA A 43 10.44 18.01 -6.18
N ALA A 44 11.76 17.78 -6.22
CA ALA A 44 12.33 16.44 -6.18
C ALA A 44 11.93 15.67 -4.90
N ARG A 45 11.86 16.35 -3.75
CA ARG A 45 11.37 15.72 -2.51
C ARG A 45 9.92 15.26 -2.60
N ARG A 46 9.03 16.08 -3.17
CA ARG A 46 7.61 15.70 -3.35
C ARG A 46 7.49 14.48 -4.25
N LEU A 47 8.17 14.50 -5.41
CA LEU A 47 8.17 13.38 -6.35
C LEU A 47 8.70 12.08 -5.72
N TYR A 48 9.77 12.17 -4.93
CA TYR A 48 10.33 11.03 -4.20
C TYR A 48 9.34 10.45 -3.17
N ILE A 49 8.66 11.31 -2.40
CA ILE A 49 7.65 10.86 -1.43
C ILE A 49 6.46 10.21 -2.13
N GLU A 50 5.97 10.78 -3.23
CA GLU A 50 4.87 10.21 -4.03
C GLU A 50 5.23 8.82 -4.55
N HIS A 51 6.47 8.63 -5.03
CA HIS A 51 6.97 7.31 -5.43
C HIS A 51 7.01 6.30 -4.28
N LEU A 52 7.48 6.71 -3.09
CA LEU A 52 7.50 5.84 -1.92
C LEU A 52 6.10 5.45 -1.45
N MET A 53 5.15 6.40 -1.51
CA MET A 53 3.75 6.14 -1.17
C MET A 53 3.11 5.14 -2.14
N LEU A 54 3.29 5.34 -3.44
CA LEU A 54 2.78 4.42 -4.45
C LEU A 54 3.41 3.04 -4.31
N HIS A 55 4.73 2.95 -4.14
CA HIS A 55 5.42 1.68 -3.96
C HIS A 55 4.92 0.94 -2.70
N GLY A 56 4.78 1.65 -1.57
CA GLY A 56 4.24 1.07 -0.34
C GLY A 56 2.80 0.57 -0.49
N GLN A 57 1.96 1.33 -1.19
CA GLN A 57 0.58 0.92 -1.49
C GLN A 57 0.56 -0.35 -2.35
N LEU A 58 1.32 -0.40 -3.44
CA LEU A 58 1.39 -1.58 -4.31
C LEU A 58 1.92 -2.82 -3.56
N GLN A 59 2.96 -2.66 -2.74
CA GLN A 59 3.47 -3.75 -1.90
C GLN A 59 2.40 -4.26 -0.92
N TRP A 60 1.65 -3.34 -0.30
CA TRP A 60 0.55 -3.72 0.58
C TRP A 60 -0.57 -4.45 -0.18
N GLU A 61 -1.01 -3.95 -1.33
CA GLU A 61 -2.06 -4.60 -2.14
C GLU A 61 -1.64 -6.00 -2.60
N LEU A 62 -0.41 -6.16 -3.07
CA LEU A 62 0.12 -7.44 -3.54
C LEU A 62 0.34 -8.46 -2.41
N ALA A 63 0.62 -7.98 -1.20
CA ALA A 63 0.76 -8.83 -0.01
C ALA A 63 -0.58 -9.35 0.53
N GLN A 64 -1.72 -8.91 -0.01
CA GLN A 64 -3.06 -9.33 0.42
C GLN A 64 -3.61 -10.43 -0.51
N PRO A 65 -3.41 -11.72 -0.20
CA PRO A 65 -4.01 -12.80 -0.98
C PRO A 65 -5.54 -12.69 -0.96
N GLY A 66 -6.15 -12.52 -2.13
CA GLY A 66 -7.61 -12.44 -2.32
C GLY A 66 -8.21 -11.04 -2.49
N ARG A 67 -7.40 -9.97 -2.53
CA ARG A 67 -7.87 -8.59 -2.78
C ARG A 67 -7.67 -8.07 -4.21
N VAL A 68 -7.57 -8.95 -5.20
CA VAL A 68 -7.57 -8.52 -6.61
C VAL A 68 -9.00 -8.21 -7.06
N SER A 69 -9.33 -6.92 -7.00
CA SER A 69 -10.27 -6.16 -7.85
C SER A 69 -11.65 -6.79 -8.17
N GLY A 70 -12.71 -6.23 -7.58
CA GLY A 70 -14.06 -6.28 -8.18
C GLY A 70 -15.27 -6.24 -7.25
N GLY A 71 -15.11 -6.47 -5.94
CA GLY A 71 -16.25 -6.50 -5.02
C GLY A 71 -16.06 -5.54 -3.85
N LEU A 72 -16.99 -4.60 -3.68
CA LEU A 72 -17.22 -3.98 -2.37
C LEU A 72 -17.20 -5.09 -1.31
N PRO A 73 -16.59 -4.85 -0.13
CA PRO A 73 -16.61 -5.86 0.93
C PRO A 73 -18.06 -6.22 1.21
N VAL A 74 -18.47 -7.44 0.86
CA VAL A 74 -19.76 -7.97 1.28
C VAL A 74 -19.67 -8.06 2.80
N PRO A 75 -20.44 -7.26 3.55
CA PRO A 75 -20.45 -7.39 5.00
C PRO A 75 -20.84 -8.84 5.34
N PRO A 76 -20.26 -9.44 6.39
CA PRO A 76 -20.70 -10.75 6.83
C PRO A 76 -22.21 -10.69 7.00
N ALA A 77 -22.92 -11.61 6.33
CA ALA A 77 -24.35 -11.77 6.52
C ALA A 77 -24.56 -11.86 8.03
N ARG A 78 -25.32 -10.91 8.59
CA ARG A 78 -25.77 -11.02 9.98
C ARG A 78 -26.55 -12.31 10.04
N ASP A 79 -25.90 -13.33 10.55
CA ASP A 79 -26.54 -14.57 10.90
C ASP A 79 -27.54 -14.17 11.98
N SER A 80 -28.79 -13.96 11.56
CA SER A 80 -29.91 -13.68 12.44
C SER A 80 -30.38 -15.00 13.06
N GLY A 81 -29.40 -15.84 13.43
CA GLY A 81 -29.53 -16.98 14.29
C GLY A 81 -29.83 -16.46 15.69
N THR A 82 -31.06 -16.00 15.90
CA THR A 82 -31.68 -16.01 17.22
C THR A 82 -31.64 -17.46 17.70
N SER A 83 -30.60 -17.75 18.46
CA SER A 83 -30.43 -18.99 19.20
C SER A 83 -31.66 -19.17 20.07
N ARG A 84 -32.57 -20.05 19.63
CA ARG A 84 -33.73 -20.49 20.41
C ARG A 84 -33.22 -21.48 21.45
N GLY A 85 -32.56 -20.96 22.47
CA GLY A 85 -32.28 -21.67 23.71
C GLY A 85 -33.51 -21.62 24.60
N THR A 86 -34.47 -22.51 24.38
CA THR A 86 -35.45 -22.87 25.40
C THR A 86 -34.89 -24.04 26.18
N ASP A 87 -34.12 -23.76 27.23
CA ASP A 87 -33.77 -24.74 28.25
C ASP A 87 -35.03 -25.11 29.02
N SER A 88 -35.74 -26.11 28.50
CA SER A 88 -36.85 -26.78 29.15
C SER A 88 -36.35 -28.15 29.63
N ALA A 89 -35.54 -28.14 30.69
CA ALA A 89 -35.09 -29.34 31.38
C ALA A 89 -35.36 -29.21 32.88
N ALA A 90 -36.62 -29.01 33.24
CA ALA A 90 -37.12 -29.23 34.59
C ALA A 90 -38.35 -30.14 34.53
N HIS A 91 -38.11 -31.44 34.32
CA HIS A 91 -39.11 -32.46 34.63
C HIS A 91 -38.50 -33.70 35.28
N ARG A 92 -38.58 -33.68 36.62
CA ARG A 92 -39.26 -34.70 37.42
C ARG A 92 -38.75 -36.14 37.25
N ARG A 93 -37.92 -36.58 38.21
CA ARG A 93 -37.95 -37.98 38.67
C ARG A 93 -38.35 -38.03 40.14
N GLN A 94 -39.41 -38.79 40.35
CA GLN A 94 -40.04 -39.20 41.60
C GLN A 94 -39.38 -40.51 42.10
N VAL A 95 -39.60 -40.82 43.38
CA VAL A 95 -39.44 -42.13 44.09
C VAL A 95 -37.96 -42.54 44.33
N ALA A 96 -37.50 -42.88 45.54
CA ALA A 96 -38.13 -43.54 46.70
C ALA A 96 -37.62 -43.00 48.04
#